data_AF-A0A5C8AM35-F1
#
_entry.id   AF-A0A5C8AM35-F1
#
_cell.length_a   1.000
_cell.length_b   1.000
_cell.length_c   1.000
_cell.angle_alpha   90.00
_cell.angle_beta   90.00
_cell.angle_gamma   90.00
#
_symmetry.space_group_name_H-M   'P 1'
#
loop_
_entity.id
_entity.type
_entity.pdbx_description
1 polymer ?
#
loop_
_entity_poly.entity_id
_entity_poly.type
_entity_poly.pdbx_seq_one_letter_code
_entity_poly.pdbx_strand_id
1 'polypeptide(L)'
;MKKMYLASVAFSLLMGFSTAFSQDQLTRDFEPIKTELSNWDPVRGPWLAESMLAISRKQPIPDRTFPEDFTPSEMLRMVPESNRQVINSRVEANRTNQQGSLNGDVWNQMHQFMGRSNCKPVTGRTYGDPHLSSFDGKSFSFQTVGEFILVQSQSRNVQVQTRQKASGTDFSFNIAVAMNVAGDRVCLYAEELPDRETGTPIRVDGIPVFTQDRTYYLAHGGSIRNSGKEYVITWPTGEKVIAQLSRGSIDFFNVTVQIYPCSEGGYEGLLGNANGNPRDDIDTRNNSYGMYETANRFNTVFGDQTAGMSNEAEKEYLNYLAKEFGSAWRVNQVTSLFDYGMGQSTEYFTDFTFPRFHRSIRDLNQTQRDNARRECERNGISGDELDGCIFDRAFVDLPPNPRPVFRDPTEGVVLSNIQRGNNVRNVNPPSSTPNNVVKKPIVIGEEQKTPVEKPVVQPGISRPVQSGSTVGNTKPVVIEKPVMEKPRVEPPLHQQEGEKNPPVESTPIERKPVEEKPVISQPVLEKPVKIPAVEKPKPPVQKPEEKTPIRIETKPKTPVVVPTPKPVTPPAPKGVKTR
;
A
#
# COMPACT_ATOMS: atom_id res chain seq x y z
N MET A 1 -45.88 -12.46 -28.92
CA MET A 1 -45.57 -13.18 -27.66
C MET A 1 -44.98 -14.57 -27.89
N LYS A 2 -45.72 -15.65 -28.22
CA LYS A 2 -45.16 -17.04 -28.32
C LYS A 2 -43.87 -17.17 -29.17
N LYS A 3 -43.78 -16.53 -30.35
CA LYS A 3 -42.55 -16.56 -31.19
C LYS A 3 -41.34 -15.87 -30.54
N MET A 4 -41.54 -14.78 -29.78
CA MET A 4 -40.45 -14.14 -29.01
C MET A 4 -39.99 -15.01 -27.85
N TYR A 5 -40.93 -15.68 -27.16
CA TYR A 5 -40.59 -16.62 -26.10
C TYR A 5 -39.77 -17.81 -26.61
N LEU A 6 -40.16 -18.43 -27.75
CA LEU A 6 -39.34 -19.48 -28.36
C LEU A 6 -37.95 -18.97 -28.80
N ALA A 7 -37.86 -17.77 -29.36
CA ALA A 7 -36.58 -17.18 -29.75
C ALA A 7 -35.68 -16.92 -28.53
N SER A 8 -36.22 -16.38 -27.43
CA SER A 8 -35.48 -16.17 -26.18
C SER A 8 -35.04 -17.50 -25.56
N VAL A 9 -35.91 -18.51 -25.49
CA VAL A 9 -35.57 -19.84 -24.95
C VAL A 9 -34.50 -20.53 -25.79
N ALA A 10 -34.61 -20.48 -27.13
CA ALA A 10 -33.60 -21.02 -28.03
C ALA A 10 -32.25 -20.30 -27.89
N PHE A 11 -32.26 -18.96 -27.76
CA PHE A 11 -31.06 -18.15 -27.56
C PHE A 11 -30.38 -18.44 -26.21
N SER A 12 -31.15 -18.57 -25.12
CA SER A 12 -30.63 -18.99 -23.82
C SER A 12 -30.07 -20.41 -23.82
N LEU A 13 -30.71 -21.35 -24.53
CA LEU A 13 -30.17 -22.71 -24.73
C LEU A 13 -28.85 -22.69 -25.52
N LEU A 14 -28.78 -21.95 -26.62
CA LEU A 14 -27.56 -21.78 -27.41
C LEU A 14 -26.41 -21.19 -26.59
N MET A 15 -26.66 -20.12 -25.82
CA MET A 15 -25.67 -19.58 -24.88
C MET A 15 -25.23 -20.61 -23.84
N GLY A 16 -26.16 -21.39 -23.27
CA GLY A 16 -25.84 -22.47 -22.32
C GLY A 16 -24.97 -23.59 -22.89
N PHE A 17 -25.19 -23.98 -24.16
CA PHE A 17 -24.34 -24.96 -24.83
C PHE A 17 -22.94 -24.40 -25.14
N SER A 18 -22.83 -23.15 -25.60
CA SER A 18 -21.54 -22.52 -25.87
C SER A 18 -20.68 -22.35 -24.61
N THR A 19 -21.27 -21.97 -23.48
CA THR A 19 -20.54 -21.85 -22.21
C THR A 19 -20.11 -23.21 -21.65
N ALA A 20 -20.98 -24.22 -21.69
CA ALA A 20 -20.63 -25.57 -21.27
C ALA A 20 -19.48 -26.17 -22.11
N PHE A 21 -19.52 -26.01 -23.44
CA PHE A 21 -18.44 -26.45 -24.33
C PHE A 21 -17.12 -25.72 -24.05
N SER A 22 -17.18 -24.39 -23.83
CA SER A 22 -16.00 -23.58 -23.47
C SER A 22 -15.37 -24.03 -22.16
N GLN A 23 -16.18 -24.39 -21.16
CA GLN A 23 -15.71 -24.86 -19.86
C GLN A 23 -15.11 -26.27 -19.93
N ASP A 24 -15.70 -27.17 -20.71
CA ASP A 24 -15.15 -28.51 -21.01
C ASP A 24 -13.79 -28.40 -21.74
N GLN A 25 -13.69 -27.54 -22.75
CA GLN A 25 -12.44 -27.26 -23.45
C GLN A 25 -11.36 -26.71 -22.50
N LEU A 26 -11.66 -25.67 -21.71
CA LEU A 26 -10.72 -25.11 -20.73
C LEU A 26 -10.24 -26.17 -19.72
N THR A 27 -11.12 -27.09 -19.32
CA THR A 27 -10.77 -28.17 -18.40
C THR A 27 -9.77 -29.14 -19.04
N ARG A 28 -10.01 -29.56 -20.30
CA ARG A 28 -9.05 -30.38 -21.07
C ARG A 28 -7.71 -29.69 -21.30
N ASP A 29 -7.75 -28.41 -21.69
CA ASP A 29 -6.55 -27.62 -22.03
C ASP A 29 -5.68 -27.32 -20.79
N PHE A 30 -6.29 -27.30 -19.59
CA PHE A 30 -5.61 -27.07 -18.31
C PHE A 30 -5.10 -28.34 -17.61
N GLU A 31 -5.68 -29.51 -17.87
CA GLU A 31 -5.28 -30.79 -17.24
C GLU A 31 -3.77 -31.12 -17.37
N PRO A 32 -3.06 -30.81 -18.48
CA PRO A 32 -1.61 -30.98 -18.55
C PRO A 32 -0.83 -30.11 -17.54
N ILE A 33 -1.31 -28.91 -17.21
CA ILE A 33 -0.68 -28.03 -16.21
C ILE A 33 -0.91 -28.59 -14.80
N LYS A 34 -2.15 -29.03 -14.53
CA LYS A 34 -2.51 -29.70 -13.28
C LYS A 34 -1.71 -30.98 -13.05
N THR A 35 -1.48 -31.76 -14.09
CA THR A 35 -0.63 -32.97 -14.06
C THR A 35 0.82 -32.62 -13.71
N GLU A 36 1.39 -31.60 -14.36
CA GLU A 36 2.76 -31.14 -14.10
C GLU A 36 2.98 -30.75 -12.64
N LEU A 37 2.08 -29.93 -12.09
CA LEU A 37 2.12 -29.53 -10.68
C LEU A 37 1.88 -30.71 -9.72
N SER A 38 0.96 -31.62 -10.05
CA SER A 38 0.66 -32.80 -9.22
C SER A 38 1.80 -33.81 -9.16
N ASN A 39 2.63 -33.87 -10.21
CA ASN A 39 3.85 -34.68 -10.25
C ASN A 39 4.99 -34.08 -9.43
N TRP A 40 5.05 -32.74 -9.33
CA TRP A 40 5.99 -32.03 -8.47
C TRP A 40 5.67 -32.22 -6.98
N ASP A 41 4.41 -31.98 -6.57
CA ASP A 41 3.95 -32.20 -5.19
C ASP A 41 2.51 -32.76 -5.18
N PRO A 42 2.25 -33.92 -4.55
CA PRO A 42 0.95 -34.59 -4.61
C PRO A 42 -0.16 -33.94 -3.77
N VAL A 43 0.15 -32.89 -3.00
CA VAL A 43 -0.78 -32.12 -2.13
C VAL A 43 -0.78 -30.63 -2.49
N ARG A 44 0.40 -29.98 -2.54
CA ARG A 44 0.55 -28.55 -2.85
C ARG A 44 0.38 -28.28 -4.34
N GLY A 45 0.77 -29.21 -5.21
CA GLY A 45 0.60 -29.12 -6.67
C GLY A 45 -0.85 -28.99 -7.11
N PRO A 46 -1.76 -29.91 -6.73
CA PRO A 46 -3.19 -29.78 -7.01
C PRO A 46 -3.79 -28.47 -6.46
N TRP A 47 -3.43 -28.09 -5.23
CA TRP A 47 -3.91 -26.83 -4.65
C TRP A 47 -3.45 -25.61 -5.44
N LEU A 48 -2.19 -25.56 -5.88
CA LEU A 48 -1.67 -24.46 -6.68
C LEU A 48 -2.35 -24.41 -8.07
N ALA A 49 -2.55 -25.56 -8.71
CA ALA A 49 -3.24 -25.63 -10.00
C ALA A 49 -4.69 -25.09 -9.92
N GLU A 50 -5.47 -25.55 -8.94
CA GLU A 50 -6.84 -25.07 -8.74
C GLU A 50 -6.86 -23.59 -8.29
N SER A 51 -5.87 -23.14 -7.51
CA SER A 51 -5.72 -21.71 -7.14
C SER A 51 -5.43 -20.83 -8.36
N MET A 52 -4.55 -21.25 -9.26
CA MET A 52 -4.28 -20.53 -10.53
C MET A 52 -5.55 -20.38 -11.37
N LEU A 53 -6.34 -21.45 -11.47
CA LEU A 53 -7.61 -21.43 -12.20
C LEU A 53 -8.66 -20.55 -11.50
N ALA A 54 -8.76 -20.59 -10.16
CA ALA A 54 -9.66 -19.74 -9.40
C ALA A 54 -9.32 -18.25 -9.53
N ILE A 55 -8.03 -17.88 -9.39
CA ILE A 55 -7.54 -16.50 -9.58
C ILE A 55 -7.88 -16.00 -10.99
N SER A 56 -7.60 -16.80 -12.02
CA SER A 56 -7.89 -16.43 -13.42
C SER A 56 -9.39 -16.20 -13.71
N ARG A 57 -10.27 -16.79 -12.90
CA ARG A 57 -11.74 -16.66 -12.97
C ARG A 57 -12.32 -15.70 -11.94
N LYS A 58 -11.47 -15.00 -11.16
CA LYS A 58 -11.86 -14.14 -10.02
C LYS A 58 -12.80 -14.86 -9.04
N GLN A 59 -12.43 -16.09 -8.66
CA GLN A 59 -13.15 -16.92 -7.70
C GLN A 59 -12.31 -17.15 -6.44
N PRO A 60 -12.93 -17.47 -5.29
CA PRO A 60 -12.21 -17.93 -4.11
C PRO A 60 -11.32 -19.16 -4.42
N ILE A 61 -10.13 -19.20 -3.85
CA ILE A 61 -9.21 -20.32 -3.98
C ILE A 61 -9.58 -21.47 -3.02
N PRO A 62 -9.13 -22.71 -3.25
CA PRO A 62 -9.38 -23.82 -2.33
C PRO A 62 -8.70 -23.68 -0.96
N ASP A 63 -9.30 -24.31 0.06
CA ASP A 63 -8.74 -24.46 1.40
C ASP A 63 -7.29 -24.98 1.40
N ARG A 64 -6.46 -24.41 2.26
CA ARG A 64 -5.06 -24.83 2.47
C ARG A 64 -5.01 -26.10 3.33
N THR A 65 -4.32 -27.12 2.82
CA THR A 65 -4.24 -28.46 3.43
C THR A 65 -2.80 -28.88 3.79
N PHE A 66 -1.92 -27.89 3.87
CA PHE A 66 -0.50 -27.97 4.19
C PHE A 66 -0.11 -26.80 5.11
N PRO A 67 0.99 -26.90 5.91
CA PRO A 67 1.31 -25.96 6.97
C PRO A 67 1.98 -24.66 6.50
N GLU A 68 2.39 -24.53 5.23
CA GLU A 68 3.02 -23.32 4.73
C GLU A 68 2.03 -22.15 4.51
N ASP A 69 2.44 -20.95 4.92
CA ASP A 69 1.62 -19.71 4.85
C ASP A 69 1.68 -19.00 3.48
N PHE A 70 2.32 -19.61 2.48
CA PHE A 70 2.64 -19.01 1.18
C PHE A 70 1.41 -18.67 0.34
N THR A 71 1.30 -17.44 -0.17
CA THR A 71 0.35 -17.11 -1.25
C THR A 71 0.56 -17.98 -2.49
N PRO A 72 -0.42 -18.14 -3.40
CA PRO A 72 -0.24 -18.92 -4.63
C PRO A 72 1.01 -18.52 -5.43
N SER A 73 1.36 -17.24 -5.53
CA SER A 73 2.61 -16.78 -6.16
C SER A 73 3.88 -17.21 -5.41
N GLU A 74 3.84 -17.27 -4.07
CA GLU A 74 4.96 -17.75 -3.26
C GLU A 74 5.08 -19.28 -3.38
N MET A 75 3.97 -20.02 -3.37
CA MET A 75 3.99 -21.46 -3.65
C MET A 75 4.50 -21.76 -5.07
N LEU A 76 4.18 -20.92 -6.07
CA LEU A 76 4.73 -21.04 -7.42
C LEU A 76 6.26 -20.90 -7.41
N ARG A 77 6.86 -20.03 -6.57
CA ARG A 77 8.33 -19.91 -6.46
C ARG A 77 9.00 -21.20 -5.96
N MET A 78 8.29 -22.02 -5.18
CA MET A 78 8.78 -23.34 -4.74
C MET A 78 8.77 -24.39 -5.84
N VAL A 79 8.06 -24.15 -6.95
CA VAL A 79 8.07 -25.03 -8.13
C VAL A 79 9.41 -24.85 -8.87
N PRO A 80 10.15 -25.94 -9.18
CA PRO A 80 11.42 -25.86 -9.88
C PRO A 80 11.28 -25.13 -11.22
N GLU A 81 12.33 -24.37 -11.57
CA GLU A 81 12.36 -23.54 -12.79
C GLU A 81 12.00 -24.34 -14.05
N SER A 82 12.49 -25.59 -14.19
CA SER A 82 12.16 -26.46 -15.33
C SER A 82 10.67 -26.75 -15.44
N ASN A 83 9.99 -27.05 -14.33
CA ASN A 83 8.54 -27.28 -14.32
C ASN A 83 7.79 -25.98 -14.60
N ARG A 84 8.25 -24.84 -14.05
CA ARG A 84 7.66 -23.51 -14.36
C ARG A 84 7.76 -23.16 -15.84
N GLN A 85 8.87 -23.49 -16.52
CA GLN A 85 9.03 -23.28 -17.97
C GLN A 85 8.09 -24.17 -18.80
N VAL A 86 7.91 -25.43 -18.41
CA VAL A 86 6.92 -26.33 -19.02
C VAL A 86 5.50 -25.80 -18.84
N ILE A 87 5.15 -25.29 -17.66
CA ILE A 87 3.84 -24.68 -17.41
C ILE A 87 3.67 -23.41 -18.25
N ASN A 88 4.66 -22.51 -18.26
CA ASN A 88 4.59 -21.24 -18.98
C ASN A 88 4.42 -21.43 -20.49
N SER A 89 5.15 -22.38 -21.10
CA SER A 89 4.98 -22.70 -22.53
C SER A 89 3.59 -23.26 -22.86
N ARG A 90 2.97 -24.05 -21.96
CA ARG A 90 1.59 -24.54 -22.11
C ARG A 90 0.55 -23.42 -21.95
N VAL A 91 0.77 -22.50 -21.02
CA VAL A 91 -0.07 -21.31 -20.84
C VAL A 91 -0.02 -20.42 -22.08
N GLU A 92 1.17 -20.15 -22.62
CA GLU A 92 1.36 -19.30 -23.80
C GLU A 92 0.77 -19.90 -25.09
N ALA A 93 0.94 -21.20 -25.29
CA ALA A 93 0.32 -21.91 -26.41
C ALA A 93 -1.22 -21.82 -26.35
N ASN A 94 -1.81 -22.03 -25.18
CA ASN A 94 -3.26 -21.91 -25.01
C ASN A 94 -3.74 -20.45 -25.11
N ARG A 95 -3.00 -19.47 -24.57
CA ARG A 95 -3.30 -18.04 -24.71
C ARG A 95 -3.40 -17.62 -26.18
N THR A 96 -2.47 -18.11 -27.00
CA THR A 96 -2.45 -17.86 -28.45
C THR A 96 -3.62 -18.57 -29.15
N ASN A 97 -3.84 -19.86 -28.87
CA ASN A 97 -4.91 -20.65 -29.50
C ASN A 97 -6.33 -20.20 -29.11
N GLN A 98 -6.50 -19.59 -27.94
CA GLN A 98 -7.78 -19.14 -27.38
C GLN A 98 -8.02 -17.63 -27.55
N GLN A 99 -7.21 -16.95 -28.36
CA GLN A 99 -7.37 -15.51 -28.58
C GLN A 99 -8.75 -15.19 -29.20
N GLY A 100 -9.52 -14.33 -28.52
CA GLY A 100 -10.90 -14.01 -28.92
C GLY A 100 -11.96 -15.04 -28.55
N SER A 101 -11.60 -16.12 -27.84
CA SER A 101 -12.55 -17.07 -27.25
C SER A 101 -13.00 -16.63 -25.85
N LEU A 102 -14.09 -17.23 -25.33
CA LEU A 102 -14.57 -17.02 -23.97
C LEU A 102 -13.53 -17.40 -22.88
N ASN A 103 -12.52 -18.20 -23.23
CA ASN A 103 -11.43 -18.59 -22.33
C ASN A 103 -10.18 -17.70 -22.49
N GLY A 104 -10.13 -16.77 -23.45
CA GLY A 104 -8.95 -15.96 -23.73
C GLY A 104 -8.49 -15.16 -22.50
N ASP A 105 -9.43 -14.54 -21.77
CA ASP A 105 -9.13 -13.78 -20.55
C ASP A 105 -8.56 -14.65 -19.43
N VAL A 106 -9.05 -15.88 -19.28
CA VAL A 106 -8.51 -16.86 -18.31
C VAL A 106 -7.04 -17.15 -18.61
N TRP A 107 -6.70 -17.41 -19.88
CA TRP A 107 -5.32 -17.68 -20.26
C TRP A 107 -4.42 -16.44 -20.20
N ASN A 108 -4.94 -15.24 -20.49
CA ASN A 108 -4.23 -13.98 -20.26
C ASN A 108 -3.90 -13.78 -18.77
N GLN A 109 -4.87 -14.01 -17.86
CA GLN A 109 -4.62 -13.92 -16.42
C GLN A 109 -3.61 -14.98 -15.92
N MET A 110 -3.65 -16.21 -16.45
CA MET A 110 -2.65 -17.24 -16.14
C MET A 110 -1.25 -16.87 -16.66
N HIS A 111 -1.15 -16.28 -17.85
CA HIS A 111 0.12 -15.81 -18.41
C HIS A 111 0.73 -14.71 -17.54
N GLN A 112 -0.09 -13.71 -17.17
CA GLN A 112 0.31 -12.66 -16.23
C GLN A 112 0.81 -13.26 -14.91
N PHE A 113 0.08 -14.23 -14.32
CA PHE A 113 0.46 -14.91 -13.07
C PHE A 113 1.82 -15.60 -13.17
N MET A 114 2.06 -16.38 -14.24
CA MET A 114 3.32 -17.09 -14.46
C MET A 114 4.50 -16.15 -14.68
N GLY A 115 4.33 -15.12 -15.53
CA GLY A 115 5.40 -14.18 -15.90
C GLY A 115 5.98 -13.39 -14.73
N ARG A 116 5.17 -13.14 -13.68
CA ARG A 116 5.61 -12.43 -12.47
C ARG A 116 6.69 -13.16 -11.68
N SER A 117 6.79 -14.49 -11.79
CA SER A 117 7.83 -15.26 -11.08
C SER A 117 9.26 -14.88 -11.51
N ASN A 118 9.42 -14.39 -12.75
CA ASN A 118 10.72 -14.01 -13.34
C ASN A 118 10.88 -12.47 -13.48
N CYS A 119 9.99 -11.69 -12.88
CA CYS A 119 9.92 -10.25 -13.03
C CYS A 119 10.53 -9.53 -11.83
N LYS A 120 11.45 -8.58 -12.09
CA LYS A 120 12.06 -7.76 -11.02
C LYS A 120 11.01 -6.79 -10.46
N PRO A 121 10.67 -6.84 -9.16
CA PRO A 121 9.74 -5.89 -8.57
C PRO A 121 10.37 -4.51 -8.35
N VAL A 122 9.52 -3.49 -8.28
CA VAL A 122 9.88 -2.10 -7.90
C VAL A 122 9.06 -1.66 -6.69
N THR A 123 9.51 -0.60 -6.00
CA THR A 123 8.91 -0.15 -4.73
C THR A 123 8.74 1.37 -4.67
N GLY A 124 7.50 1.81 -4.45
CA GLY A 124 7.15 3.20 -4.13
C GLY A 124 6.54 3.28 -2.74
N ARG A 125 6.51 4.46 -2.12
CA ARG A 125 5.93 4.64 -0.78
C ARG A 125 5.37 6.01 -0.51
N THR A 126 4.47 6.08 0.47
CA THR A 126 4.13 7.30 1.21
C THR A 126 4.55 7.15 2.68
N TYR A 127 5.18 8.18 3.25
CA TYR A 127 5.79 8.15 4.58
C TYR A 127 5.80 9.55 5.20
N GLY A 128 6.02 9.64 6.52
CA GLY A 128 6.03 10.93 7.20
C GLY A 128 4.67 11.62 7.17
N ASP A 129 4.66 12.95 7.06
CA ASP A 129 3.45 13.75 6.87
C ASP A 129 3.28 14.21 5.40
N PRO A 130 2.37 13.54 4.67
CA PRO A 130 2.82 12.48 3.79
C PRO A 130 3.75 12.98 2.66
N HIS A 131 5.01 12.60 2.75
CA HIS A 131 5.94 12.56 1.62
C HIS A 131 5.68 11.32 0.77
N LEU A 132 5.96 11.41 -0.54
CA LEU A 132 5.90 10.30 -1.48
C LEU A 132 7.21 10.14 -2.22
N SER A 133 7.56 8.90 -2.56
CA SER A 133 8.55 8.56 -3.57
C SER A 133 7.97 7.46 -4.45
N SER A 134 7.87 7.75 -5.75
CA SER A 134 7.21 6.91 -6.77
C SER A 134 7.94 5.57 -7.00
N PHE A 135 7.38 4.74 -7.88
CA PHE A 135 8.05 3.50 -8.29
C PHE A 135 9.37 3.74 -9.06
N ASP A 136 9.49 4.85 -9.79
CA ASP A 136 10.67 5.18 -10.60
C ASP A 136 11.60 6.23 -9.94
N GLY A 137 11.34 6.60 -8.67
CA GLY A 137 12.22 7.46 -7.86
C GLY A 137 11.89 8.95 -7.89
N LYS A 138 10.65 9.31 -8.23
CA LYS A 138 10.13 10.69 -8.19
C LYS A 138 9.66 11.03 -6.77
N SER A 139 10.36 11.92 -6.08
CA SER A 139 10.11 12.27 -4.68
C SER A 139 9.50 13.67 -4.51
N PHE A 140 8.46 13.79 -3.68
CA PHE A 140 7.72 15.03 -3.44
C PHE A 140 6.93 15.03 -2.12
N SER A 141 6.57 16.22 -1.63
CA SER A 141 5.65 16.39 -0.49
C SER A 141 4.22 16.56 -1.00
N PHE A 142 3.25 15.89 -0.35
CA PHE A 142 1.86 15.83 -0.80
C PHE A 142 0.88 16.12 0.34
N GLN A 143 1.04 17.31 0.93
CA GLN A 143 0.25 17.80 2.07
C GLN A 143 -1.22 18.06 1.68
N THR A 144 -2.00 16.99 1.52
CA THR A 144 -3.41 17.07 1.07
C THR A 144 -4.34 16.36 2.04
N VAL A 145 -5.66 16.56 1.90
CA VAL A 145 -6.66 15.77 2.63
C VAL A 145 -7.76 15.26 1.70
N GLY A 146 -8.32 14.13 2.08
CA GLY A 146 -9.29 13.35 1.30
C GLY A 146 -8.85 11.91 1.16
N GLU A 147 -9.42 11.22 0.17
CA GLU A 147 -9.05 9.86 -0.19
C GLU A 147 -8.46 9.83 -1.59
N PHE A 148 -7.38 9.06 -1.77
CA PHE A 148 -6.60 9.05 -3.00
C PHE A 148 -6.20 7.64 -3.42
N ILE A 149 -6.12 7.41 -4.74
CA ILE A 149 -5.55 6.19 -5.32
C ILE A 149 -4.03 6.30 -5.23
N LEU A 150 -3.43 5.58 -4.27
CA LEU A 150 -1.98 5.49 -4.12
C LEU A 150 -1.37 4.73 -5.30
N VAL A 151 -1.98 3.61 -5.68
CA VAL A 151 -1.67 2.84 -6.89
C VAL A 151 -2.84 1.93 -7.28
N GLN A 152 -3.07 1.74 -8.57
CA GLN A 152 -3.95 0.70 -9.12
C GLN A 152 -3.37 0.06 -10.38
N SER A 153 -3.64 -1.23 -10.59
CA SER A 153 -3.46 -1.89 -11.88
C SER A 153 -4.65 -1.62 -12.81
N GLN A 154 -4.46 -1.73 -14.14
CA GLN A 154 -5.57 -1.60 -15.10
C GLN A 154 -6.72 -2.59 -14.84
N SER A 155 -6.40 -3.82 -14.42
CA SER A 155 -7.39 -4.84 -14.05
C SER A 155 -8.13 -4.54 -12.74
N ARG A 156 -7.62 -3.58 -11.95
CA ARG A 156 -8.03 -3.21 -10.58
C ARG A 156 -7.99 -4.35 -9.55
N ASN A 157 -7.49 -5.53 -9.92
CA ASN A 157 -7.24 -6.64 -9.00
C ASN A 157 -6.12 -6.29 -7.99
N VAL A 158 -5.30 -5.29 -8.30
CA VAL A 158 -4.39 -4.61 -7.37
C VAL A 158 -4.83 -3.16 -7.28
N GLN A 159 -5.24 -2.73 -6.10
CA GLN A 159 -5.53 -1.33 -5.82
C GLN A 159 -5.20 -1.02 -4.36
N VAL A 160 -4.57 0.12 -4.12
CA VAL A 160 -4.28 0.68 -2.79
C VAL A 160 -4.77 2.13 -2.78
N GLN A 161 -5.58 2.47 -1.79
CA GLN A 161 -6.08 3.81 -1.52
C GLN A 161 -5.60 4.26 -0.14
N THR A 162 -5.33 5.56 0.01
CA THR A 162 -4.97 6.18 1.30
C THR A 162 -5.98 7.27 1.65
N ARG A 163 -6.27 7.41 2.95
CA ARG A 163 -7.10 8.48 3.52
C ARG A 163 -6.20 9.41 4.31
N GLN A 164 -6.17 10.68 3.92
CA GLN A 164 -5.33 11.72 4.52
C GLN A 164 -6.17 12.71 5.31
N LYS A 165 -5.75 13.00 6.55
CA LYS A 165 -6.42 13.90 7.50
C LYS A 165 -5.49 15.03 7.92
N ALA A 166 -6.03 16.25 8.06
CA ALA A 166 -5.27 17.43 8.46
C ALA A 166 -4.77 17.34 9.91
N SER A 167 -3.59 17.91 10.12
CA SER A 167 -3.02 18.30 11.41
C SER A 167 -2.69 19.79 11.35
N GLY A 168 -3.48 20.60 12.06
CA GLY A 168 -3.44 22.05 11.89
C GLY A 168 -3.89 22.47 10.48
N THR A 169 -3.16 23.41 9.87
CA THR A 169 -3.53 24.03 8.58
C THR A 169 -2.60 23.65 7.42
N ASP A 170 -1.48 23.00 7.71
CA ASP A 170 -0.32 22.92 6.81
C ASP A 170 0.17 21.49 6.55
N PHE A 171 -0.18 20.55 7.46
CA PHE A 171 0.34 19.18 7.48
C PHE A 171 -0.81 18.15 7.45
N SER A 172 -0.61 16.98 6.87
CA SER A 172 -1.59 15.88 6.90
C SER A 172 -0.96 14.51 7.15
N PHE A 173 -1.79 13.53 7.49
CA PHE A 173 -1.34 12.19 7.87
C PHE A 173 -2.20 11.11 7.21
N ASN A 174 -1.57 10.03 6.75
CA ASN A 174 -2.23 8.83 6.24
C ASN A 174 -2.90 8.06 7.40
N ILE A 175 -4.13 8.43 7.76
CA ILE A 175 -4.87 7.82 8.88
C ILE A 175 -5.49 6.46 8.56
N ALA A 176 -5.67 6.13 7.28
CA ALA A 176 -6.17 4.83 6.87
C ALA A 176 -5.66 4.41 5.49
N VAL A 177 -5.65 3.09 5.25
CA VAL A 177 -5.26 2.45 4.00
C VAL A 177 -6.33 1.42 3.62
N ALA A 178 -6.85 1.47 2.40
CA ALA A 178 -7.80 0.48 1.89
C ALA A 178 -7.27 -0.18 0.61
N MET A 179 -7.51 -1.47 0.46
CA MET A 179 -6.88 -2.31 -0.56
C MET A 179 -7.89 -3.26 -1.20
N ASN A 180 -7.81 -3.42 -2.52
CA ASN A 180 -8.46 -4.53 -3.21
C ASN A 180 -7.42 -5.61 -3.46
N VAL A 181 -7.54 -6.72 -2.73
CA VAL A 181 -6.63 -7.86 -2.78
C VAL A 181 -7.22 -8.95 -3.66
N ALA A 182 -7.15 -8.76 -4.98
CA ALA A 182 -7.69 -9.65 -6.01
C ALA A 182 -9.20 -9.97 -5.89
N GLY A 183 -9.98 -9.13 -5.21
CA GLY A 183 -11.40 -9.33 -4.92
C GLY A 183 -11.74 -9.11 -3.44
N ASP A 184 -10.82 -9.39 -2.53
CA ASP A 184 -11.02 -9.21 -1.09
C ASP A 184 -10.76 -7.74 -0.67
N ARG A 185 -11.71 -7.10 0.02
CA ARG A 185 -11.54 -5.70 0.46
C ARG A 185 -10.88 -5.66 1.84
N VAL A 186 -9.66 -5.13 1.93
CA VAL A 186 -8.90 -5.04 3.18
C VAL A 186 -8.66 -3.58 3.57
N CYS A 187 -9.10 -3.18 4.76
CA CYS A 187 -8.89 -1.83 5.29
C CYS A 187 -8.11 -1.83 6.60
N LEU A 188 -7.26 -0.83 6.79
CA LEU A 188 -6.51 -0.53 8.00
C LEU A 188 -6.82 0.89 8.44
N TYR A 189 -7.27 1.07 9.68
CA TYR A 189 -7.58 2.39 10.26
C TYR A 189 -6.69 2.63 11.48
N ALA A 190 -5.85 3.67 11.43
CA ALA A 190 -5.08 4.15 12.58
C ALA A 190 -5.94 5.12 13.43
N GLU A 191 -6.70 5.98 12.75
CA GLU A 191 -7.69 6.89 13.33
C GLU A 191 -9.04 6.71 12.63
N GLU A 192 -10.10 7.24 13.25
CA GLU A 192 -11.47 7.28 12.68
C GLU A 192 -11.97 5.93 12.17
N LEU A 193 -11.90 4.93 13.06
CA LEU A 193 -12.43 3.60 12.83
C LEU A 193 -13.94 3.69 12.47
N PRO A 194 -14.41 2.94 11.45
CA PRO A 194 -15.76 3.07 10.89
C PRO A 194 -16.86 2.48 11.80
N ASP A 195 -16.45 1.76 12.86
CA ASP A 195 -17.29 0.96 13.72
C ASP A 195 -16.85 1.10 15.20
N ARG A 196 -17.45 0.31 16.11
CA ARG A 196 -17.17 0.37 17.55
C ARG A 196 -16.06 -0.57 18.04
N GLU A 197 -15.45 -1.36 17.15
CA GLU A 197 -14.41 -2.33 17.49
C GLU A 197 -13.01 -1.71 17.39
N THR A 198 -12.44 -1.35 18.54
CA THR A 198 -11.13 -0.69 18.63
C THR A 198 -9.97 -1.64 18.91
N GLY A 199 -10.22 -2.94 19.09
CA GLY A 199 -9.21 -3.95 19.38
C GLY A 199 -8.34 -4.35 18.18
N THR A 200 -8.71 -3.96 16.96
CA THR A 200 -7.93 -4.19 15.73
C THR A 200 -8.12 -3.04 14.75
N PRO A 201 -7.09 -2.61 14.01
CA PRO A 201 -7.25 -1.67 12.90
C PRO A 201 -7.79 -2.36 11.63
N ILE A 202 -7.67 -3.68 11.52
CA ILE A 202 -7.94 -4.45 10.29
C ILE A 202 -9.43 -4.75 10.12
N ARG A 203 -9.99 -4.40 8.96
CA ARG A 203 -11.29 -4.91 8.46
C ARG A 203 -11.07 -5.71 7.18
N VAL A 204 -11.78 -6.82 7.04
CA VAL A 204 -11.92 -7.54 5.76
C VAL A 204 -13.41 -7.54 5.40
N ASP A 205 -13.76 -6.99 4.25
CA ASP A 205 -15.13 -6.75 3.79
C ASP A 205 -16.03 -6.01 4.82
N GLY A 206 -15.41 -5.08 5.57
CA GLY A 206 -16.04 -4.32 6.66
C GLY A 206 -16.15 -5.05 8.00
N ILE A 207 -15.68 -6.30 8.10
CA ILE A 207 -15.69 -7.10 9.33
C ILE A 207 -14.33 -7.00 10.03
N PRO A 208 -14.26 -6.60 11.32
CA PRO A 208 -13.01 -6.58 12.08
C PRO A 208 -12.31 -7.95 12.16
N VAL A 209 -11.00 -7.99 11.90
CA VAL A 209 -10.20 -9.23 11.88
C VAL A 209 -9.06 -9.20 12.89
N PHE A 210 -8.88 -10.31 13.62
CA PHE A 210 -7.82 -10.52 14.60
C PHE A 210 -6.82 -11.57 14.11
N THR A 211 -5.60 -11.15 13.78
CA THR A 211 -4.55 -12.05 13.28
C THR A 211 -3.95 -12.96 14.36
N GLN A 212 -3.95 -12.53 15.63
CA GLN A 212 -3.40 -13.29 16.77
C GLN A 212 -1.99 -13.85 16.48
N ASP A 213 -1.10 -12.98 16.00
CA ASP A 213 0.30 -13.27 15.57
C ASP A 213 0.45 -14.39 14.51
N ARG A 214 -0.65 -14.75 13.84
CA ARG A 214 -0.70 -15.73 12.73
C ARG A 214 -1.06 -15.04 11.42
N THR A 215 -0.76 -15.72 10.32
CA THR A 215 -1.22 -15.32 8.99
C THR A 215 -2.74 -15.49 8.89
N TYR A 216 -3.41 -14.49 8.30
CA TYR A 216 -4.82 -14.56 7.92
C TYR A 216 -4.91 -14.64 6.39
N TYR A 217 -5.56 -15.67 5.87
CA TYR A 217 -5.76 -15.90 4.44
C TYR A 217 -7.04 -15.23 3.96
N LEU A 218 -6.95 -14.60 2.80
CA LEU A 218 -8.06 -13.95 2.11
C LEU A 218 -8.66 -14.93 1.07
N ALA A 219 -9.94 -14.78 0.75
CA ALA A 219 -10.67 -15.80 0.00
C ALA A 219 -10.11 -15.99 -1.42
N HIS A 220 -9.64 -14.91 -2.06
CA HIS A 220 -9.04 -14.93 -3.39
C HIS A 220 -7.53 -15.24 -3.35
N GLY A 221 -6.99 -15.66 -2.19
CA GLY A 221 -5.66 -16.27 -2.04
C GLY A 221 -4.56 -15.33 -1.56
N GLY A 222 -4.88 -14.06 -1.29
CA GLY A 222 -3.98 -13.15 -0.59
C GLY A 222 -3.78 -13.53 0.88
N SER A 223 -2.90 -12.82 1.57
CA SER A 223 -2.69 -13.00 3.00
C SER A 223 -2.37 -11.69 3.73
N ILE A 224 -2.68 -11.66 5.02
CA ILE A 224 -2.35 -10.58 5.96
C ILE A 224 -1.48 -11.17 7.07
N ARG A 225 -0.31 -10.59 7.28
CA ARG A 225 0.58 -10.86 8.42
C ARG A 225 0.73 -9.59 9.25
N ASN A 226 0.87 -9.75 10.57
CA ASN A 226 0.90 -8.65 11.52
C ASN A 226 1.95 -8.91 12.59
N SER A 227 2.76 -7.90 12.92
CA SER A 227 3.74 -7.89 14.02
C SER A 227 3.44 -6.83 15.09
N GLY A 228 2.18 -6.39 15.17
CA GLY A 228 1.64 -5.38 16.09
C GLY A 228 1.78 -3.95 15.57
N LYS A 229 2.95 -3.60 15.02
CA LYS A 229 3.21 -2.29 14.40
C LYS A 229 3.37 -2.32 12.89
N GLU A 230 3.53 -3.49 12.28
CA GLU A 230 3.70 -3.64 10.84
C GLU A 230 2.70 -4.67 10.31
N TYR A 231 1.96 -4.28 9.29
CA TYR A 231 0.97 -5.08 8.58
C TYR A 231 1.53 -5.35 7.18
N VAL A 232 1.74 -6.63 6.86
CA VAL A 232 2.20 -7.07 5.54
C VAL A 232 1.03 -7.75 4.84
N ILE A 233 0.53 -7.12 3.78
CA ILE A 233 -0.55 -7.64 2.94
C ILE A 233 0.09 -8.13 1.64
N THR A 234 -0.07 -9.41 1.33
CA THR A 234 0.45 -10.03 0.10
C THR A 234 -0.71 -10.44 -0.81
N TRP A 235 -0.67 -10.03 -2.06
CA TRP A 235 -1.63 -10.45 -3.09
C TRP A 235 -1.40 -11.91 -3.48
N PRO A 236 -2.44 -12.65 -3.93
CA PRO A 236 -2.26 -13.99 -4.46
C PRO A 236 -1.27 -14.06 -5.62
N THR A 237 -1.10 -12.93 -6.31
CA THR A 237 -0.29 -12.71 -7.50
C THR A 237 1.08 -12.06 -7.22
N GLY A 238 1.44 -11.86 -5.94
CA GLY A 238 2.79 -11.57 -5.48
C GLY A 238 3.10 -10.13 -5.07
N GLU A 239 2.25 -9.15 -5.40
CA GLU A 239 2.36 -7.77 -4.91
C GLU A 239 2.27 -7.72 -3.38
N LYS A 240 2.91 -6.71 -2.78
CA LYS A 240 2.96 -6.57 -1.33
C LYS A 240 2.76 -5.13 -0.89
N VAL A 241 2.05 -4.94 0.22
CA VAL A 241 1.99 -3.67 0.97
C VAL A 241 2.56 -3.92 2.35
N ILE A 242 3.47 -3.04 2.80
CA ILE A 242 3.90 -2.92 4.18
C ILE A 242 3.33 -1.61 4.73
N ALA A 243 2.40 -1.71 5.67
CA ALA A 243 1.84 -0.57 6.40
C ALA A 243 2.39 -0.56 7.84
N GLN A 244 3.18 0.46 8.18
CA GLN A 244 3.79 0.62 9.49
C GLN A 244 3.04 1.66 10.31
N LEU A 245 2.40 1.22 11.40
CA LEU A 245 1.67 2.07 12.34
C LEU A 245 2.66 2.88 13.19
N SER A 246 2.72 4.18 12.91
CA SER A 246 3.31 5.17 13.79
C SER A 246 2.28 5.62 14.82
N ARG A 247 2.73 5.85 16.06
CA ARG A 247 1.87 6.36 17.15
C ARG A 247 2.39 7.68 17.68
N GLY A 248 1.50 8.61 17.96
CA GLY A 248 1.89 9.97 18.34
C GLY A 248 0.72 10.81 18.86
N SER A 249 0.70 12.09 18.49
CA SER A 249 -0.47 12.98 18.68
C SER A 249 -1.63 12.66 17.73
N ILE A 250 -1.31 12.02 16.61
CA ILE A 250 -2.21 11.41 15.63
C ILE A 250 -1.57 10.06 15.28
N ASP A 251 -2.33 8.97 15.32
CA ASP A 251 -1.86 7.66 14.86
C ASP A 251 -1.98 7.60 13.31
N PHE A 252 -0.95 7.09 12.63
CA PHE A 252 -0.89 7.09 11.15
C PHE A 252 -0.06 5.94 10.57
N PHE A 253 -0.20 5.69 9.27
CA PHE A 253 0.56 4.68 8.54
C PHE A 253 1.63 5.27 7.60
N ASN A 254 2.86 4.78 7.71
CA ASN A 254 3.79 4.78 6.58
C ASN A 254 3.45 3.58 5.70
N VAL A 255 3.31 3.75 4.38
CA VAL A 255 2.83 2.72 3.45
C VAL A 255 3.82 2.54 2.32
N THR A 256 4.49 1.39 2.28
CA THR A 256 5.39 1.00 1.17
C THR A 256 4.73 -0.10 0.35
N VAL A 257 4.75 0.04 -0.98
CA VAL A 257 4.13 -0.89 -1.92
C VAL A 257 5.19 -1.50 -2.84
N GLN A 258 5.10 -2.81 -3.07
CA GLN A 258 5.91 -3.56 -4.03
C GLN A 258 5.01 -4.10 -5.15
N ILE A 259 5.38 -3.78 -6.40
CA ILE A 259 4.66 -4.19 -7.61
C ILE A 259 5.61 -4.81 -8.66
N TYR A 260 5.04 -5.43 -9.68
CA TYR A 260 5.76 -6.04 -10.80
C TYR A 260 5.44 -5.26 -12.09
N PRO A 261 6.35 -4.39 -12.59
CA PRO A 261 6.05 -3.44 -13.66
C PRO A 261 5.79 -4.12 -15.02
N CYS A 262 6.24 -5.37 -15.18
CA CYS A 262 5.90 -6.26 -16.30
C CYS A 262 4.41 -6.66 -16.40
N SER A 263 3.54 -6.25 -15.48
CA SER A 263 2.11 -6.56 -15.54
C SER A 263 1.47 -5.91 -16.76
N GLU A 264 0.73 -6.69 -17.56
CA GLU A 264 0.00 -6.17 -18.72
C GLU A 264 -0.94 -5.01 -18.30
N GLY A 265 -0.91 -3.92 -19.08
CA GLY A 265 -1.63 -2.67 -18.79
C GLY A 265 -0.91 -1.70 -17.84
N GLY A 266 0.10 -2.15 -17.09
CA GLY A 266 0.84 -1.31 -16.15
C GLY A 266 0.04 -0.87 -14.93
N TYR A 267 0.56 0.15 -14.24
CA TYR A 267 -0.02 0.75 -13.05
C TYR A 267 -0.25 2.26 -13.26
N GLU A 268 -1.09 2.85 -12.41
CA GLU A 268 -1.28 4.29 -12.32
C GLU A 268 -1.69 4.68 -10.89
N GLY A 269 -1.40 5.92 -10.46
CA GLY A 269 -1.74 6.43 -9.13
C GLY A 269 -0.79 7.54 -8.66
N LEU A 270 -0.90 7.94 -7.40
CA LEU A 270 0.04 8.89 -6.78
C LEU A 270 1.51 8.41 -6.79
N LEU A 271 1.75 7.09 -6.83
CA LEU A 271 3.08 6.50 -6.95
C LEU A 271 3.59 6.37 -8.39
N GLY A 272 2.92 7.00 -9.36
CA GLY A 272 3.32 7.00 -10.75
C GLY A 272 2.90 5.76 -11.53
N ASN A 273 3.59 5.47 -12.63
CA ASN A 273 3.19 4.41 -13.57
C ASN A 273 4.16 3.20 -13.64
N ALA A 274 5.35 3.33 -13.06
CA ALA A 274 6.39 2.29 -12.98
C ALA A 274 6.95 1.83 -14.35
N ASN A 275 7.09 2.76 -15.30
CA ASN A 275 7.66 2.51 -16.62
C ASN A 275 9.20 2.65 -16.68
N GLY A 276 9.83 3.13 -15.60
CA GLY A 276 11.26 3.43 -15.49
C GLY A 276 11.66 4.89 -15.74
N ASN A 277 10.70 5.81 -15.88
CA ASN A 277 10.91 7.24 -16.19
C ASN A 277 10.25 8.16 -15.16
N PRO A 278 10.97 8.60 -14.10
CA PRO A 278 10.40 9.45 -13.03
C PRO A 278 9.92 10.85 -13.47
N ARG A 279 10.05 11.18 -14.76
CA ARG A 279 9.59 12.47 -15.31
C ARG A 279 8.08 12.51 -15.53
N ASP A 280 7.46 11.39 -15.91
CA ASP A 280 6.03 11.31 -16.20
C ASP A 280 5.17 10.81 -15.03
N ASP A 281 5.78 10.37 -13.93
CA ASP A 281 5.11 9.87 -12.72
C ASP A 281 4.12 10.84 -12.05
N ILE A 282 4.30 12.15 -12.26
CA ILE A 282 3.41 13.20 -11.74
C ILE A 282 2.79 14.08 -12.82
N ASP A 283 2.77 13.59 -14.07
CA ASP A 283 2.07 14.26 -15.17
C ASP A 283 0.57 13.93 -15.15
N THR A 284 -0.26 14.97 -15.06
CA THR A 284 -1.70 14.84 -15.20
C THR A 284 -2.09 14.90 -16.68
N ARG A 285 -2.88 13.93 -17.17
CA ARG A 285 -3.41 13.86 -18.55
C ARG A 285 -4.04 15.18 -19.07
N ASN A 286 -4.43 16.10 -18.18
CA ASN A 286 -4.72 17.50 -18.49
C ASN A 286 -3.43 18.34 -18.62
N ASN A 287 -2.88 18.28 -19.83
CA ASN A 287 -1.68 18.96 -20.33
C ASN A 287 -1.46 20.41 -19.81
N SER A 288 -0.84 20.51 -18.64
CA SER A 288 -0.48 21.77 -17.99
C SER A 288 0.93 22.19 -18.40
N TYR A 289 1.07 22.57 -19.67
CA TYR A 289 2.35 22.86 -20.37
C TYR A 289 3.38 23.68 -19.57
N GLY A 290 2.96 24.58 -18.67
CA GLY A 290 3.87 25.38 -17.85
C GLY A 290 4.49 24.65 -16.65
N MET A 291 3.78 23.69 -16.05
CA MET A 291 4.25 22.94 -14.87
C MET A 291 5.08 21.70 -15.27
N TYR A 292 4.81 21.16 -16.46
CA TYR A 292 5.49 20.03 -17.08
C TYR A 292 7.02 20.24 -17.16
N GLU A 293 7.47 21.43 -17.56
CA GLU A 293 8.90 21.76 -17.60
C GLU A 293 9.57 21.69 -16.21
N THR A 294 8.89 22.14 -15.15
CA THR A 294 9.40 22.03 -13.78
C THR A 294 9.40 20.59 -13.29
N ALA A 295 8.36 19.82 -13.63
CA ALA A 295 8.26 18.39 -13.32
C ALA A 295 9.41 17.59 -13.95
N ASN A 296 9.74 17.83 -15.22
CA ASN A 296 10.72 17.04 -15.98
C ASN A 296 12.19 17.28 -15.58
N ARG A 297 12.49 18.39 -14.89
CA ARG A 297 13.86 18.84 -14.61
C ARG A 297 14.48 18.28 -13.32
N PHE A 298 13.67 17.81 -12.37
CA PHE A 298 14.16 17.37 -11.06
C PHE A 298 13.51 16.05 -10.60
N ASN A 299 14.31 15.08 -10.15
CA ASN A 299 13.78 13.80 -9.60
C ASN A 299 13.18 13.97 -8.20
N THR A 300 13.69 14.91 -7.41
CA THR A 300 13.04 15.38 -6.18
C THR A 300 12.49 16.77 -6.46
N VAL A 301 11.20 17.04 -6.21
CA VAL A 301 10.57 18.36 -6.45
C VAL A 301 10.30 19.11 -5.14
N PHE A 302 11.10 18.82 -4.13
CA PHE A 302 10.98 19.30 -2.77
C PHE A 302 12.38 19.35 -2.14
N GLY A 303 12.72 20.45 -1.45
CA GLY A 303 13.94 20.56 -0.67
C GLY A 303 15.22 20.99 -1.42
N ASP A 304 16.37 20.80 -0.76
CA ASP A 304 17.67 21.31 -1.17
C ASP A 304 18.14 20.70 -2.51
N GLN A 305 17.64 19.51 -2.85
CA GLN A 305 17.91 18.83 -4.14
C GLN A 305 17.40 19.62 -5.36
N THR A 306 16.44 20.56 -5.19
CA THR A 306 15.97 21.44 -6.28
C THR A 306 16.86 22.70 -6.45
N ALA A 307 18.18 22.53 -6.56
CA ALA A 307 19.16 23.61 -6.55
C ALA A 307 19.07 24.65 -7.72
N GLY A 308 18.10 24.53 -8.61
CA GLY A 308 17.74 25.51 -9.65
C GLY A 308 16.32 26.10 -9.52
N MET A 309 15.61 25.85 -8.41
CA MET A 309 14.24 26.28 -8.16
C MET A 309 14.20 27.34 -7.04
N SER A 310 13.42 28.40 -7.21
CA SER A 310 13.18 29.38 -6.14
C SER A 310 12.16 28.86 -5.12
N ASN A 311 12.10 29.46 -3.93
CA ASN A 311 11.12 29.06 -2.90
C ASN A 311 9.66 29.30 -3.39
N GLU A 312 9.47 30.33 -4.21
CA GLU A 312 8.19 30.67 -4.83
C GLU A 312 7.79 29.60 -5.86
N ALA A 313 8.71 29.19 -6.72
CA ALA A 313 8.48 28.12 -7.70
C ALA A 313 8.24 26.75 -7.03
N GLU A 314 8.93 26.45 -5.93
CA GLU A 314 8.66 25.25 -5.11
C GLU A 314 7.24 25.28 -4.53
N LYS A 315 6.80 26.43 -3.98
CA LYS A 315 5.45 26.58 -3.41
C LYS A 315 4.34 26.57 -4.47
N GLU A 316 4.60 27.09 -5.66
CA GLU A 316 3.71 26.94 -6.82
C GLU A 316 3.59 25.47 -7.24
N TYR A 317 4.70 24.73 -7.23
CA TYR A 317 4.73 23.30 -7.54
C TYR A 317 3.99 22.44 -6.50
N LEU A 318 4.21 22.70 -5.21
CA LEU A 318 3.45 22.05 -4.13
C LEU A 318 1.94 22.34 -4.23
N ASN A 319 1.57 23.57 -4.64
CA ASN A 319 0.18 23.93 -4.92
C ASN A 319 -0.41 23.18 -6.13
N TYR A 320 0.37 22.94 -7.19
CA TYR A 320 -0.04 22.07 -8.31
C TYR A 320 -0.25 20.62 -7.84
N LEU A 321 0.68 20.09 -7.05
CA LEU A 321 0.58 18.74 -6.48
C LEU A 321 -0.69 18.59 -5.64
N ALA A 322 -0.98 19.55 -4.77
CA ALA A 322 -2.16 19.49 -3.90
C ALA A 322 -3.50 19.63 -4.65
N LYS A 323 -3.53 20.43 -5.73
CA LYS A 323 -4.76 20.76 -6.46
C LYS A 323 -4.99 19.88 -7.68
N GLU A 324 -4.16 20.01 -8.71
CA GLU A 324 -4.39 19.37 -10.01
C GLU A 324 -4.04 17.88 -9.95
N PHE A 325 -2.81 17.55 -9.53
CA PHE A 325 -2.36 16.16 -9.41
C PHE A 325 -3.16 15.41 -8.35
N GLY A 326 -3.36 16.02 -7.17
CA GLY A 326 -4.20 15.45 -6.13
C GLY A 326 -5.63 15.18 -6.60
N SER A 327 -6.27 16.12 -7.31
CA SER A 327 -7.63 15.91 -7.83
C SER A 327 -7.73 14.85 -8.91
N ALA A 328 -6.68 14.63 -9.72
CA ALA A 328 -6.64 13.55 -10.70
C ALA A 328 -6.72 12.15 -10.06
N TRP A 329 -6.23 12.00 -8.81
CA TRP A 329 -6.21 10.74 -8.08
C TRP A 329 -7.22 10.64 -6.93
N ARG A 330 -8.11 11.63 -6.77
CA ARG A 330 -9.17 11.59 -5.74
C ARG A 330 -10.11 10.43 -5.95
N VAL A 331 -10.32 9.67 -4.88
CA VAL A 331 -11.33 8.63 -4.77
C VAL A 331 -12.71 9.29 -4.65
N ASN A 332 -13.67 8.81 -5.42
CA ASN A 332 -15.09 9.16 -5.24
C ASN A 332 -15.83 8.05 -4.48
N GLN A 333 -17.00 8.39 -3.94
CA GLN A 333 -17.79 7.51 -3.07
C GLN A 333 -18.15 6.14 -3.69
N VAL A 334 -18.27 6.05 -5.02
CA VAL A 334 -18.59 4.78 -5.73
C VAL A 334 -17.35 3.90 -5.90
N THR A 335 -16.16 4.52 -5.99
CA THR A 335 -14.87 3.82 -6.14
C THR A 335 -14.11 3.62 -4.83
N SER A 336 -14.62 4.16 -3.71
CA SER A 336 -13.95 4.06 -2.41
C SER A 336 -13.97 2.64 -1.90
N LEU A 337 -12.81 2.16 -1.48
CA LEU A 337 -12.64 0.87 -0.82
C LEU A 337 -12.83 0.98 0.70
N PHE A 338 -12.92 2.19 1.24
CA PHE A 338 -13.08 2.41 2.67
C PHE A 338 -14.51 2.14 3.13
N ASP A 339 -14.60 1.71 4.39
CA ASP A 339 -15.81 1.74 5.19
C ASP A 339 -16.01 3.15 5.79
N TYR A 340 -17.26 3.46 6.16
CA TYR A 340 -17.65 4.77 6.66
C TYR A 340 -18.55 4.63 7.89
N GLY A 341 -18.20 5.37 8.95
CA GLY A 341 -19.07 5.56 10.10
C GLY A 341 -20.24 6.48 9.79
N MET A 342 -21.14 6.67 10.76
CA MET A 342 -22.33 7.50 10.58
C MET A 342 -21.96 8.95 10.22
N GLY A 343 -22.42 9.42 9.06
CA GLY A 343 -22.20 10.78 8.57
C GLY A 343 -20.85 11.00 7.88
N GLN A 344 -19.99 9.98 7.78
CA GLN A 344 -18.76 10.06 7.00
C GLN A 344 -19.01 9.67 5.53
N SER A 345 -18.19 10.23 4.64
CA SER A 345 -18.18 10.01 3.18
C SER A 345 -16.83 10.46 2.60
N THR A 346 -16.57 10.26 1.31
CA THR A 346 -15.39 10.89 0.66
C THR A 346 -15.39 12.41 0.79
N GLU A 347 -16.57 13.03 0.86
CA GLU A 347 -16.75 14.47 1.03
C GLU A 347 -16.37 14.92 2.44
N TYR A 348 -16.72 14.15 3.49
CA TYR A 348 -16.33 14.44 4.88
C TYR A 348 -14.81 14.58 5.07
N PHE A 349 -14.02 13.77 4.37
CA PHE A 349 -12.55 13.81 4.43
C PHE A 349 -11.92 14.86 3.49
N THR A 350 -12.69 15.48 2.60
CA THR A 350 -12.15 16.30 1.50
C THR A 350 -12.26 17.80 1.79
N ASP A 351 -11.10 18.48 1.77
CA ASP A 351 -10.99 19.94 1.71
C ASP A 351 -10.11 20.32 0.51
N PHE A 352 -10.73 20.80 -0.57
CA PHE A 352 -10.04 21.27 -1.79
C PHE A 352 -9.21 22.55 -1.57
N THR A 353 -9.32 23.16 -0.40
CA THR A 353 -8.60 24.40 -0.03
C THR A 353 -7.49 24.16 0.99
N PHE A 354 -7.17 22.89 1.26
CA PHE A 354 -5.99 22.43 2.00
C PHE A 354 -4.81 22.13 1.03
N PRO A 355 -3.54 22.38 1.41
CA PRO A 355 -3.10 23.01 2.65
C PRO A 355 -3.27 24.53 2.57
N ARG A 356 -3.37 25.19 3.73
CA ARG A 356 -3.51 26.65 3.80
C ARG A 356 -2.19 27.36 3.51
N PHE A 357 -1.08 26.75 3.92
CA PHE A 357 0.28 27.22 3.65
C PHE A 357 1.16 26.05 3.21
N HIS A 358 1.82 26.19 2.06
CA HIS A 358 2.84 25.25 1.62
C HIS A 358 4.16 25.56 2.33
N ARG A 359 4.69 24.59 3.05
CA ARG A 359 5.96 24.67 3.77
C ARG A 359 7.10 24.11 2.91
N SER A 360 8.28 24.73 2.98
CA SER A 360 9.53 24.21 2.41
C SER A 360 10.59 24.10 3.51
N ILE A 361 11.54 23.16 3.38
CA ILE A 361 12.73 23.15 4.26
C ILE A 361 13.59 24.42 4.10
N ARG A 362 13.41 25.17 3.00
CA ARG A 362 14.00 26.51 2.81
C ARG A 362 13.47 27.54 3.81
N ASP A 363 12.27 27.32 4.38
CA ASP A 363 11.68 28.18 5.41
C ASP A 363 12.30 27.97 6.82
N LEU A 364 13.11 26.92 7.00
CA LEU A 364 13.85 26.64 8.25
C LEU A 364 15.11 27.52 8.36
N ASN A 365 15.63 27.68 9.58
CA ASN A 365 16.98 28.21 9.76
C ASN A 365 18.05 27.11 9.55
N GLN A 366 19.30 27.51 9.29
CA GLN A 366 20.38 26.55 8.97
C GLN A 366 20.62 25.53 10.10
N THR A 367 20.63 25.97 11.36
CA THR A 367 20.83 25.10 12.52
C THR A 367 19.73 24.04 12.64
N GLN A 368 18.47 24.39 12.34
CA GLN A 368 17.35 23.43 12.30
C GLN A 368 17.55 22.40 11.18
N ARG A 369 17.85 22.84 9.94
CA ARG A 369 18.15 21.92 8.82
C ARG A 369 19.31 20.99 9.16
N ASP A 370 20.42 21.51 9.66
CA ASP A 370 21.62 20.73 9.95
C ASP A 370 21.40 19.71 11.08
N ASN A 371 20.61 20.07 12.10
CA ASN A 371 20.21 19.14 13.16
C ASN A 371 19.31 18.02 12.63
N ALA A 372 18.30 18.37 11.84
CA ALA A 372 17.38 17.41 11.22
C ALA A 372 18.12 16.47 10.26
N ARG A 373 18.95 17.02 9.37
CA ARG A 373 19.77 16.29 8.38
C ARG A 373 20.67 15.26 9.06
N ARG A 374 21.38 15.65 10.14
CA ARG A 374 22.19 14.72 10.94
C ARG A 374 21.37 13.58 11.56
N GLU A 375 20.13 13.84 12.00
CA GLU A 375 19.27 12.79 12.56
C GLU A 375 18.73 11.85 11.48
N CYS A 376 18.46 12.34 10.27
CA CYS A 376 18.07 11.51 9.14
C CYS A 376 19.23 10.60 8.66
N GLU A 377 20.41 11.18 8.44
CA GLU A 377 21.59 10.49 7.91
C GLU A 377 22.07 9.38 8.87
N ARG A 378 22.11 9.63 10.19
CA ARG A 378 22.50 8.60 11.18
C ARG A 378 21.50 7.44 11.30
N ASN A 379 20.26 7.62 10.84
CA ASN A 379 19.25 6.57 10.76
C ASN A 379 19.22 5.93 9.35
N GLY A 380 20.19 6.24 8.48
CA GLY A 380 20.35 5.61 7.16
C GLY A 380 19.51 6.23 6.04
N ILE A 381 18.86 7.37 6.27
CA ILE A 381 18.09 8.06 5.23
C ILE A 381 19.04 8.95 4.41
N SER A 382 18.95 8.85 3.09
CA SER A 382 19.80 9.53 2.11
C SER A 382 19.05 9.71 0.79
N GLY A 383 19.68 10.35 -0.21
CA GLY A 383 19.12 10.45 -1.56
C GLY A 383 17.84 11.28 -1.63
N ASP A 384 16.85 10.77 -2.37
CA ASP A 384 15.57 11.43 -2.70
C ASP A 384 14.63 11.61 -1.49
N GLU A 385 14.87 10.87 -0.40
CA GLU A 385 14.02 10.89 0.80
C GLU A 385 14.61 11.70 1.96
N LEU A 386 15.86 12.17 1.83
CA LEU A 386 16.54 12.91 2.89
C LEU A 386 15.85 14.24 3.20
N ASP A 387 15.42 14.96 2.17
CA ASP A 387 14.75 16.25 2.35
C ASP A 387 13.34 16.10 2.97
N GLY A 388 12.63 15.00 2.69
CA GLY A 388 11.39 14.61 3.38
C GLY A 388 11.63 14.33 4.86
N CYS A 389 12.61 13.49 5.20
CA CYS A 389 12.96 13.26 6.60
C CYS A 389 13.41 14.55 7.33
N ILE A 390 14.10 15.48 6.65
CA ILE A 390 14.47 16.77 7.24
C ILE A 390 13.24 17.59 7.61
N PHE A 391 12.21 17.56 6.76
CA PHE A 391 10.94 18.22 7.00
C PHE A 391 10.18 17.57 8.18
N ASP A 392 10.01 16.25 8.14
CA ASP A 392 9.45 15.42 9.23
C ASP A 392 10.08 15.78 10.59
N ARG A 393 11.43 15.78 10.67
CA ARG A 393 12.18 16.10 11.90
C ARG A 393 12.00 17.55 12.35
N ALA A 394 11.96 18.51 11.42
CA ALA A 394 12.10 19.93 11.74
C ALA A 394 10.77 20.66 11.97
N PHE A 395 9.68 20.22 11.32
CA PHE A 395 8.36 20.84 11.44
C PHE A 395 7.40 20.09 12.35
N VAL A 396 7.41 18.76 12.32
CA VAL A 396 6.41 17.90 13.00
C VAL A 396 7.01 16.91 14.01
N ASP A 397 8.34 16.93 14.21
CA ASP A 397 9.11 16.09 15.15
C ASP A 397 8.88 14.57 14.99
N LEU A 398 8.54 14.11 13.79
CA LEU A 398 8.37 12.68 13.51
C LEU A 398 9.72 11.97 13.47
N PRO A 399 9.85 10.72 13.98
CA PRO A 399 11.11 9.99 13.92
C PRO A 399 11.45 9.60 12.47
N PRO A 400 12.74 9.50 12.09
CA PRO A 400 13.13 9.03 10.76
C PRO A 400 12.52 7.66 10.45
N ASN A 401 11.96 7.49 9.25
CA ASN A 401 11.39 6.23 8.78
C ASN A 401 12.21 5.64 7.61
N PRO A 402 13.22 4.79 7.88
CA PRO A 402 13.95 4.06 6.84
C PRO A 402 13.01 3.16 6.03
N ARG A 403 13.32 2.94 4.74
CA ARG A 403 12.51 2.06 3.89
C ARG A 403 12.45 0.64 4.46
N PRO A 404 11.25 0.03 4.59
CA PRO A 404 11.14 -1.37 4.97
C PRO A 404 11.63 -2.28 3.84
N VAL A 405 12.17 -3.44 4.21
CA VAL A 405 12.68 -4.44 3.26
C VAL A 405 11.65 -5.56 3.10
N PHE A 406 11.14 -5.73 1.89
CA PHE A 406 10.33 -6.89 1.53
C PHE A 406 11.20 -8.16 1.55
N ARG A 407 10.93 -9.04 2.51
CA ARG A 407 11.57 -10.36 2.58
C ARG A 407 10.82 -11.34 1.68
N ASP A 408 11.57 -12.22 1.01
CA ASP A 408 10.99 -13.34 0.29
C ASP A 408 10.80 -14.53 1.26
N PRO A 409 9.57 -14.93 1.62
CA PRO A 409 9.37 -15.98 2.62
C PRO A 409 9.72 -17.38 2.07
N THR A 410 9.99 -17.50 0.78
CA THR A 410 10.44 -18.72 0.12
C THR A 410 11.96 -18.90 0.12
N GLU A 411 12.72 -17.85 0.46
CA GLU A 411 14.19 -17.90 0.47
C GLU A 411 14.72 -18.91 1.50
N GLY A 412 15.52 -19.87 1.03
CA GLY A 412 16.12 -20.92 1.87
C GLY A 412 15.14 -21.98 2.40
N VAL A 413 13.87 -21.95 2.02
CA VAL A 413 12.88 -22.93 2.48
C VAL A 413 13.02 -24.25 1.72
N VAL A 414 12.98 -25.36 2.46
CA VAL A 414 12.82 -26.71 1.90
C VAL A 414 11.45 -27.23 2.32
N LEU A 415 10.61 -27.57 1.34
CA LEU A 415 9.27 -28.08 1.61
C LEU A 415 9.34 -29.45 2.30
N SER A 416 8.49 -29.64 3.31
CA SER A 416 8.37 -30.93 4.00
C SER A 416 7.61 -31.95 3.15
N ASN A 417 8.01 -33.22 3.22
CA ASN A 417 7.29 -34.32 2.58
C ASN A 417 5.92 -34.54 3.26
N ILE A 418 4.83 -34.23 2.56
CA ILE A 418 3.46 -34.47 3.01
C ILE A 418 2.84 -35.56 2.14
N GLN A 419 2.40 -36.65 2.78
CA GLN A 419 1.69 -37.74 2.11
C GLN A 419 0.18 -37.45 2.09
N ARG A 420 -0.50 -37.82 1.00
CA ARG A 420 -1.97 -37.69 0.88
C ARG A 420 -2.66 -38.39 2.06
N GLY A 421 -3.39 -37.62 2.86
CA GLY A 421 -4.11 -38.11 4.04
C GLY A 421 -3.65 -37.48 5.35
N ASN A 422 -2.40 -37.02 5.45
CA ASN A 422 -1.87 -36.31 6.62
C ASN A 422 -1.98 -34.78 6.44
N ASN A 423 -3.15 -34.32 6.00
CA ASN A 423 -3.38 -32.93 5.61
C ASN A 423 -3.57 -32.04 6.85
N VAL A 424 -2.59 -31.20 7.16
CA VAL A 424 -2.72 -30.14 8.18
C VAL A 424 -3.53 -29.00 7.58
N ARG A 425 -4.79 -28.82 7.99
CA ARG A 425 -5.59 -27.66 7.58
C ARG A 425 -4.98 -26.39 8.16
N ASN A 426 -4.51 -25.48 7.30
CA ASN A 426 -4.03 -24.16 7.70
C ASN A 426 -5.20 -23.18 7.55
N VAL A 427 -5.86 -22.89 8.68
CA VAL A 427 -7.11 -22.11 8.74
C VAL A 427 -6.90 -20.78 9.45
N ASN A 428 -7.74 -19.81 9.13
CA ASN A 428 -7.68 -18.48 9.74
C ASN A 428 -7.82 -18.56 11.28
N PRO A 429 -7.17 -17.64 12.02
CA PRO A 429 -7.43 -17.46 13.44
C PRO A 429 -8.92 -17.17 13.70
N PRO A 430 -9.47 -17.62 14.85
CA PRO A 430 -10.87 -17.39 15.18
C PRO A 430 -11.13 -15.88 15.35
N SER A 431 -12.29 -15.42 14.86
CA SER A 431 -12.72 -14.02 14.83
C SER A 431 -13.03 -13.39 16.21
N SER A 432 -12.71 -14.07 17.31
CA SER A 432 -12.96 -13.58 18.67
C SER A 432 -11.97 -12.48 19.08
N THR A 433 -12.49 -11.41 19.68
CA THR A 433 -11.69 -10.44 20.43
C THR A 433 -10.82 -11.14 21.49
N PRO A 434 -9.56 -10.71 21.73
CA PRO A 434 -8.65 -11.41 22.65
C PRO A 434 -9.09 -11.54 24.12
N ASN A 435 -10.16 -10.85 24.53
CA ASN A 435 -10.60 -10.76 25.93
C ASN A 435 -11.89 -11.56 26.27
N ASN A 436 -12.28 -12.53 25.44
CA ASN A 436 -13.37 -13.47 25.78
C ASN A 436 -12.90 -14.92 26.04
N VAL A 437 -11.64 -15.11 26.45
CA VAL A 437 -11.24 -16.33 27.16
C VAL A 437 -11.80 -16.29 28.58
N VAL A 438 -13.07 -16.69 28.72
CA VAL A 438 -13.63 -17.05 30.01
C VAL A 438 -12.75 -18.15 30.60
N LYS A 439 -11.98 -17.82 31.65
CA LYS A 439 -11.33 -18.84 32.49
C LYS A 439 -12.45 -19.69 33.08
N LYS A 440 -12.71 -20.86 32.48
CA LYS A 440 -13.62 -21.85 33.05
C LYS A 440 -13.17 -22.12 34.50
N PRO A 441 -14.06 -22.04 35.50
CA PRO A 441 -13.72 -22.45 36.85
C PRO A 441 -13.21 -23.89 36.81
N ILE A 442 -12.08 -24.15 37.45
CA ILE A 442 -11.61 -25.52 37.67
C ILE A 442 -12.60 -26.16 38.64
N VAL A 443 -13.49 -27.00 38.12
CA VAL A 443 -14.37 -27.82 38.93
C VAL A 443 -13.51 -28.88 39.61
N ILE A 444 -13.32 -28.74 40.93
CA ILE A 444 -12.71 -29.78 41.75
C ILE A 444 -13.77 -30.88 41.92
N GLY A 445 -13.67 -31.92 41.10
CA GLY A 445 -14.45 -33.15 41.25
C GLY A 445 -13.85 -34.04 42.34
N GLU A 446 -14.73 -34.68 43.12
CA GLU A 446 -14.38 -35.43 44.33
C GLU A 446 -13.63 -36.75 44.05
N GLU A 447 -12.92 -37.25 45.08
CA GLU A 447 -12.21 -38.53 45.04
C GLU A 447 -13.16 -39.73 44.88
N GLN A 448 -12.79 -40.71 44.06
CA GLN A 448 -13.11 -42.12 44.32
C GLN A 448 -11.86 -42.99 44.19
N LYS A 449 -11.74 -43.95 45.11
CA LYS A 449 -10.51 -44.73 45.40
C LYS A 449 -10.54 -46.13 44.79
N THR A 450 -9.34 -46.73 44.81
CA THR A 450 -8.97 -48.16 44.90
C THR A 450 -8.25 -48.75 43.67
N PRO A 451 -7.45 -49.82 43.83
CA PRO A 451 -6.23 -49.82 44.65
C PRO A 451 -5.01 -50.40 43.90
N VAL A 452 -3.79 -50.07 44.34
CA VAL A 452 -2.55 -50.69 43.82
C VAL A 452 -1.74 -51.29 44.98
N GLU A 453 -1.33 -52.55 44.81
CA GLU A 453 -0.55 -53.30 45.79
C GLU A 453 0.97 -53.20 45.53
N LYS A 454 1.78 -53.54 46.53
CA LYS A 454 3.21 -53.16 46.69
C LYS A 454 4.18 -54.08 45.92
N PRO A 455 5.47 -53.70 45.77
CA PRO A 455 6.47 -53.91 46.84
C PRO A 455 7.30 -52.63 47.13
N VAL A 456 7.42 -52.16 48.38
CA VAL A 456 8.37 -52.60 49.43
C VAL A 456 9.85 -52.57 49.00
N VAL A 457 10.59 -51.58 49.52
CA VAL A 457 11.89 -51.70 50.24
C VAL A 457 12.14 -50.38 51.01
N GLN A 458 12.80 -50.47 52.17
CA GLN A 458 13.16 -49.43 53.16
C GLN A 458 14.70 -49.49 53.41
N PRO A 459 15.34 -48.67 54.28
CA PRO A 459 15.06 -47.31 54.79
C PRO A 459 16.30 -46.35 54.87
N GLY A 460 16.08 -45.07 55.19
CA GLY A 460 17.09 -44.14 55.76
C GLY A 460 18.05 -43.47 54.76
N ILE A 461 18.67 -42.30 55.03
CA ILE A 461 19.05 -41.65 56.30
C ILE A 461 19.02 -40.10 56.17
N SER A 462 18.55 -39.41 57.22
CA SER A 462 18.82 -38.03 57.73
C SER A 462 18.87 -36.74 56.86
N ARG A 463 18.12 -35.73 57.34
CA ARG A 463 18.30 -34.24 57.23
C ARG A 463 19.55 -33.75 58.05
N PRO A 464 19.91 -32.44 58.27
CA PRO A 464 19.32 -31.10 57.95
C PRO A 464 20.31 -30.13 57.20
N VAL A 465 20.03 -28.90 56.69
CA VAL A 465 19.55 -27.59 57.26
C VAL A 465 20.59 -26.96 58.25
N GLN A 466 21.15 -25.72 58.13
CA GLN A 466 20.86 -24.50 57.32
C GLN A 466 22.03 -23.45 57.22
N SER A 467 21.98 -22.53 56.22
CA SER A 467 22.31 -21.06 56.28
C SER A 467 23.73 -20.45 56.34
N GLY A 468 23.84 -19.22 55.79
CA GLY A 468 24.76 -18.13 56.17
C GLY A 468 25.89 -17.78 55.16
N SER A 469 26.29 -16.54 54.87
CA SER A 469 25.69 -15.19 54.87
C SER A 469 26.80 -14.15 54.53
N THR A 470 26.48 -13.18 53.67
CA THR A 470 26.96 -11.76 53.67
C THR A 470 28.44 -11.34 53.42
N VAL A 471 28.60 -10.55 52.34
CA VAL A 471 29.26 -9.22 52.26
C VAL A 471 30.80 -9.10 52.10
N GLY A 472 31.19 -8.38 51.04
CA GLY A 472 32.49 -7.71 50.87
C GLY A 472 32.41 -6.72 49.70
N ASN A 473 32.73 -5.43 49.91
CA ASN A 473 32.52 -4.35 48.94
C ASN A 473 33.78 -3.48 48.81
N THR A 474 34.40 -3.42 47.62
CA THR A 474 35.55 -2.55 47.32
C THR A 474 35.55 -2.09 45.86
N LYS A 475 35.71 -0.78 45.64
CA LYS A 475 36.08 -0.16 44.34
C LYS A 475 37.61 0.14 44.34
N PRO A 476 38.18 0.75 43.28
CA PRO A 476 38.57 0.09 42.04
C PRO A 476 40.09 0.21 41.80
N VAL A 477 40.69 -0.68 41.00
CA VAL A 477 42.09 -0.55 40.57
C VAL A 477 42.16 -0.41 39.05
N VAL A 478 42.94 0.57 38.60
CA VAL A 478 43.21 0.88 37.20
C VAL A 478 44.20 -0.14 36.63
N ILE A 479 43.89 -0.73 35.48
CA ILE A 479 44.84 -1.47 34.64
C ILE A 479 44.68 -0.97 33.20
N GLU A 480 45.80 -0.83 32.50
CA GLU A 480 45.92 -0.09 31.25
C GLU A 480 45.34 -0.82 30.02
N LYS A 481 45.09 -0.06 28.96
CA LYS A 481 44.51 -0.55 27.69
C LYS A 481 45.57 -1.29 26.86
N PRO A 482 45.26 -2.46 26.27
CA PRO A 482 45.96 -2.92 25.08
C PRO A 482 45.55 -2.08 23.87
N VAL A 483 46.53 -1.61 23.09
CA VAL A 483 46.28 -1.00 21.78
C VAL A 483 46.13 -2.11 20.75
N MET A 484 45.02 -2.13 20.01
CA MET A 484 44.88 -2.95 18.80
C MET A 484 45.12 -2.11 17.56
N GLU A 485 46.03 -2.58 16.72
CA GLU A 485 46.54 -1.90 15.54
C GLU A 485 45.58 -2.06 14.34
N LYS A 486 45.50 -1.04 13.47
CA LYS A 486 44.61 -1.07 12.30
C LYS A 486 45.25 -1.89 11.16
N PRO A 487 44.48 -2.72 10.41
CA PRO A 487 44.96 -3.32 9.18
C PRO A 487 45.31 -2.24 8.13
N ARG A 488 46.51 -2.32 7.57
CA ARG A 488 46.99 -1.50 6.47
C ARG A 488 46.64 -2.17 5.14
N VAL A 489 45.99 -1.45 4.24
CA VAL A 489 45.77 -1.91 2.85
C VAL A 489 46.86 -1.31 1.97
N GLU A 490 47.56 -2.14 1.21
CA GLU A 490 48.59 -1.72 0.26
C GLU A 490 48.01 -1.51 -1.16
N PRO A 491 48.52 -0.54 -1.95
CA PRO A 491 48.08 -0.32 -3.32
C PRO A 491 48.80 -1.27 -4.31
N PRO A 492 48.12 -1.75 -5.38
CA PRO A 492 48.78 -2.57 -6.40
C PRO A 492 49.78 -1.77 -7.26
N LEU A 493 50.91 -2.40 -7.56
CA LEU A 493 51.96 -1.85 -8.43
C LEU A 493 51.60 -1.89 -9.93
N HIS A 494 52.20 -0.95 -10.66
CA HIS A 494 52.09 -0.77 -12.10
C HIS A 494 53.17 -1.59 -12.84
N GLN A 495 52.84 -2.19 -13.98
CA GLN A 495 53.82 -2.56 -15.01
C GLN A 495 53.29 -2.11 -16.38
N GLN A 496 54.18 -1.54 -17.20
CA GLN A 496 53.88 -0.96 -18.51
C GLN A 496 54.33 -1.87 -19.65
N GLU A 497 53.61 -1.82 -20.78
CA GLU A 497 54.08 -1.78 -22.19
C GLU A 497 52.89 -2.17 -23.11
N GLY A 498 52.63 -1.55 -24.27
CA GLY A 498 53.29 -0.43 -24.94
C GLY A 498 52.39 0.20 -26.03
N GLU A 499 52.89 1.24 -26.71
CA GLU A 499 52.13 2.10 -27.64
C GLU A 499 51.64 1.39 -28.92
N LYS A 500 50.40 1.71 -29.37
CA LYS A 500 50.02 1.79 -30.80
C LYS A 500 48.99 2.91 -31.05
N ASN A 501 49.09 3.49 -32.25
CA ASN A 501 48.44 4.74 -32.69
C ASN A 501 46.90 4.77 -32.65
N PRO A 502 46.28 5.97 -32.57
CA PRO A 502 44.83 6.14 -32.63
C PRO A 502 44.25 5.78 -34.02
N PRO A 503 43.05 5.15 -34.11
CA PRO A 503 42.37 4.93 -35.37
C PRO A 503 41.78 6.22 -35.93
N VAL A 504 41.89 6.37 -37.26
CA VAL A 504 41.39 7.51 -38.04
C VAL A 504 39.86 7.57 -38.04
N GLU A 505 39.34 8.80 -37.97
CA GLU A 505 37.95 9.18 -38.15
C GLU A 505 37.40 8.68 -39.50
N SER A 506 36.40 7.80 -39.48
CA SER A 506 35.69 7.34 -40.69
C SER A 506 34.22 7.74 -40.63
N THR A 507 33.88 8.77 -41.40
CA THR A 507 32.49 9.23 -41.59
C THR A 507 31.65 8.17 -42.31
N PRO A 508 30.51 7.72 -41.73
CA PRO A 508 29.57 6.88 -42.45
C PRO A 508 28.84 7.68 -43.53
N ILE A 509 28.95 7.25 -44.78
CA ILE A 509 28.20 7.84 -45.90
C ILE A 509 26.71 7.49 -45.74
N GLU A 510 25.89 8.49 -45.47
CA GLU A 510 24.44 8.36 -45.41
C GLU A 510 23.85 8.01 -46.79
N ARG A 511 23.59 6.73 -47.02
CA ARG A 511 22.81 6.28 -48.18
C ARG A 511 21.33 6.46 -47.87
N LYS A 512 20.70 7.46 -48.49
CA LYS A 512 19.24 7.63 -48.47
C LYS A 512 18.52 6.34 -48.90
N PRO A 513 17.64 5.76 -48.08
CA PRO A 513 16.63 4.83 -48.57
C PRO A 513 15.65 5.57 -49.47
N VAL A 514 15.29 4.95 -50.60
CA VAL A 514 14.17 5.42 -51.42
C VAL A 514 12.87 4.96 -50.76
N GLU A 515 12.04 5.90 -50.33
CA GLU A 515 10.73 5.61 -49.76
C GLU A 515 9.70 5.48 -50.89
N GLU A 516 9.34 4.24 -51.25
CA GLU A 516 8.20 3.99 -52.11
C GLU A 516 6.90 4.36 -51.37
N LYS A 517 6.16 5.34 -51.90
CA LYS A 517 4.86 5.74 -51.34
C LYS A 517 3.83 4.63 -51.56
N PRO A 518 3.21 4.07 -50.51
CA PRO A 518 2.02 3.25 -50.67
C PRO A 518 0.86 4.15 -51.07
N VAL A 519 0.29 3.94 -52.25
CA VAL A 519 -0.97 4.58 -52.63
C VAL A 519 -2.11 3.84 -51.91
N ILE A 520 -2.59 4.41 -50.82
CA ILE A 520 -3.84 4.02 -50.19
C ILE A 520 -4.87 5.13 -50.42
N SER A 521 -5.98 4.75 -51.07
CA SER A 521 -7.10 5.63 -51.36
C SER A 521 -7.80 6.08 -50.07
N GLN A 522 -7.98 7.38 -49.90
CA GLN A 522 -8.85 7.91 -48.85
C GLN A 522 -10.32 7.62 -49.19
N PRO A 523 -11.11 7.00 -48.30
CA PRO A 523 -12.56 7.03 -48.42
C PRO A 523 -13.05 8.44 -48.12
N VAL A 524 -13.87 9.00 -49.01
CA VAL A 524 -14.51 10.31 -48.81
C VAL A 524 -15.50 10.20 -47.65
N LEU A 525 -15.18 10.77 -46.50
CA LEU A 525 -16.16 11.03 -45.45
C LEU A 525 -16.99 12.25 -45.84
N GLU A 526 -18.28 12.03 -46.11
CA GLU A 526 -19.25 13.11 -46.23
C GLU A 526 -19.35 13.92 -44.94
N LYS A 527 -19.44 15.24 -45.07
CA LYS A 527 -19.65 16.13 -43.91
C LYS A 527 -21.05 15.89 -43.33
N PRO A 528 -21.21 15.68 -42.01
CA PRO A 528 -22.53 15.58 -41.41
C PRO A 528 -23.33 16.86 -41.63
N VAL A 529 -24.52 16.72 -42.22
CA VAL A 529 -25.50 17.81 -42.31
C VAL A 529 -25.94 18.19 -40.89
N LYS A 530 -25.80 19.46 -40.52
CA LYS A 530 -26.36 19.98 -39.26
C LYS A 530 -27.88 19.98 -39.33
N ILE A 531 -28.50 18.97 -38.72
CA ILE A 531 -29.92 19.01 -38.36
C ILE A 531 -30.06 19.96 -37.16
N PRO A 532 -30.92 20.99 -37.21
CA PRO A 532 -31.17 21.84 -36.04
C PRO A 532 -31.87 21.03 -34.95
N ALA A 533 -31.39 21.17 -33.71
CA ALA A 533 -32.00 20.48 -32.57
C ALA A 533 -33.42 21.03 -32.30
N VAL A 534 -34.39 20.12 -32.17
CA VAL A 534 -35.74 20.46 -31.73
C VAL A 534 -35.68 20.83 -30.25
N GLU A 535 -35.90 22.11 -29.95
CA GLU A 535 -35.90 22.63 -28.59
C GLU A 535 -37.13 22.12 -27.84
N LYS A 536 -36.92 21.30 -26.79
CA LYS A 536 -38.00 20.88 -25.89
C LYS A 536 -38.37 22.04 -24.97
N PRO A 537 -39.65 22.34 -24.74
CA PRO A 537 -40.06 23.48 -23.92
C PRO A 537 -39.58 23.34 -22.48
N LYS A 538 -38.93 24.40 -21.99
CA LYS A 538 -38.43 24.51 -20.62
C LYS A 538 -39.62 24.67 -19.64
N PRO A 539 -39.66 23.94 -18.51
CA PRO A 539 -40.71 24.17 -17.51
C PRO A 539 -40.58 25.58 -16.90
N PRO A 540 -41.69 26.23 -16.50
CA PRO A 540 -41.67 27.59 -16.00
C PRO A 540 -40.92 27.69 -14.66
N VAL A 541 -39.84 28.47 -14.65
CA VAL A 541 -39.15 28.85 -13.41
C VAL A 541 -40.00 29.89 -12.69
N GLN A 542 -40.50 29.54 -11.50
CA GLN A 542 -41.09 30.53 -10.60
C GLN A 542 -40.00 31.50 -10.13
N LYS A 543 -40.22 32.79 -10.32
CA LYS A 543 -39.45 33.84 -9.62
C LYS A 543 -39.72 33.69 -8.11
N PRO A 544 -38.70 33.77 -7.25
CA PRO A 544 -38.93 34.11 -5.85
C PRO A 544 -39.61 35.48 -5.79
N GLU A 545 -40.72 35.58 -5.06
CA GLU A 545 -41.31 36.88 -4.73
C GLU A 545 -40.34 37.66 -3.83
N GLU A 546 -39.96 38.85 -4.29
CA GLU A 546 -39.24 39.83 -3.49
C GLU A 546 -40.21 40.39 -2.44
N LYS A 547 -40.29 39.72 -1.28
CA LYS A 547 -41.13 40.17 -0.17
C LYS A 547 -40.57 41.47 0.41
N THR A 548 -41.21 42.58 0.04
CA THR A 548 -41.04 43.89 0.66
C THR A 548 -41.10 43.75 2.18
N PRO A 549 -40.08 44.22 2.94
CA PRO A 549 -40.07 44.05 4.39
C PRO A 549 -41.21 44.85 5.03
N ILE A 550 -42.06 44.16 5.79
CA ILE A 550 -43.11 44.79 6.59
C ILE A 550 -42.44 45.68 7.65
N ARG A 551 -42.71 46.99 7.58
CA ARG A 551 -42.28 47.97 8.57
C ARG A 551 -43.03 47.73 9.89
N ILE A 552 -42.45 46.91 10.77
CA ILE A 552 -42.90 46.81 12.16
C ILE A 552 -42.52 48.11 12.87
N GLU A 553 -43.51 48.87 13.31
CA GLU A 553 -43.28 50.04 14.16
C GLU A 553 -42.73 49.62 15.53
N THR A 554 -41.44 49.82 15.72
CA THR A 554 -40.81 49.68 17.04
C THR A 554 -41.06 50.94 17.86
N LYS A 555 -41.80 50.80 18.96
CA LYS A 555 -41.99 51.87 19.95
C LYS A 555 -40.63 52.41 20.43
N PRO A 556 -40.50 53.73 20.69
CA PRO A 556 -39.23 54.34 21.07
C PRO A 556 -38.68 53.74 22.37
N LYS A 557 -37.39 53.37 22.35
CA LYS A 557 -36.67 52.89 23.54
C LYS A 557 -36.37 54.06 24.47
N THR A 558 -36.77 53.93 25.73
CA THR A 558 -36.32 54.77 26.84
C THR A 558 -34.78 54.69 26.98
N PRO A 559 -34.06 55.79 27.29
CA PRO A 559 -32.61 55.73 27.46
C PRO A 559 -32.20 54.85 28.64
N VAL A 560 -31.32 53.87 28.41
CA VAL A 560 -30.67 53.11 29.48
C VAL A 560 -29.45 53.90 29.95
N VAL A 561 -29.46 54.28 31.22
CA VAL A 561 -28.36 54.99 31.88
C VAL A 561 -27.16 54.04 32.01
N VAL A 562 -26.00 54.44 31.48
CA VAL A 562 -24.74 53.73 31.67
C VAL A 562 -24.15 54.11 33.04
N PRO A 563 -23.93 53.15 33.97
CA PRO A 563 -23.28 53.44 35.23
C PRO A 563 -21.77 53.68 35.04
N THR A 564 -21.26 54.75 35.63
CA THR A 564 -19.82 55.08 35.62
C THR A 564 -19.00 54.07 36.45
N PRO A 565 -17.77 53.73 36.01
CA PRO A 565 -16.90 52.83 36.76
C PRO A 565 -16.41 53.50 38.06
N LYS A 566 -16.41 52.74 39.17
CA LYS A 566 -15.88 53.21 40.46
C LYS A 566 -14.34 53.28 40.42
N PRO A 567 -13.71 54.26 41.10
CA PRO A 567 -12.25 54.31 41.23
C PRO A 567 -11.69 53.11 41.99
N VAL A 568 -10.59 52.54 41.51
CA VAL A 568 -9.82 51.52 42.21
C VAL A 568 -8.82 52.21 43.14
N THR A 569 -8.95 52.01 44.45
CA THR A 569 -7.98 52.47 45.45
C THR A 569 -6.69 51.64 45.38
N PRO A 570 -5.50 52.26 45.41
CA PRO A 570 -4.23 51.54 45.42
C PRO A 570 -3.97 50.88 46.78
N PRO A 571 -3.23 49.74 46.82
CA PRO A 571 -2.88 49.06 48.06
C PRO A 571 -1.84 49.83 48.89
N ALA A 572 -1.99 49.81 50.22
CA ALA A 572 -1.10 50.47 51.16
C ALA A 572 0.32 49.85 51.18
N PRO A 573 1.38 50.65 51.48
CA PRO A 573 2.75 50.17 51.47
C PRO A 573 3.04 49.19 52.63
N LYS A 574 3.78 48.12 52.34
CA LYS A 574 4.29 47.20 53.36
C LYS A 574 5.41 47.87 54.17
N GLY A 575 5.18 48.09 55.46
CA GLY A 575 6.22 48.54 56.39
C GLY A 575 7.31 47.49 56.60
N VAL A 576 8.57 47.93 56.67
CA VAL A 576 9.74 47.07 56.88
C VAL A 576 10.50 47.51 58.14
N LYS A 577 10.59 46.58 59.10
CA LYS A 577 11.58 46.44 60.20
C LYS A 577 11.91 47.63 61.11
N THR A 578 11.68 47.43 62.40
CA THR A 578 12.71 47.20 63.46
C THR A 578 11.95 46.82 64.75
N ARG A 579 12.50 46.07 65.71
CA ARG A 579 13.90 45.83 66.07
C ARG A 579 14.11 44.38 66.51
#